data_AF-A0A3M1ERI6-F1
#
_entry.id   AF-A0A3M1ERI6-F1
#
_cell.length_a   1.000
_cell.length_b   1.000
_cell.length_c   1.000
_cell.angle_alpha   90.00
_cell.angle_beta   90.00
_cell.angle_gamma   90.00
#
_symmetry.space_group_name_H-M   'P 1'
#
loop_
_entity.id
_entity.type
_entity.pdbx_description
1 polymer ?
#
loop_
_entity_poly.entity_id
_entity_poly.type
_entity_poly.pdbx_seq_one_letter_code
_entity_poly.pdbx_strand_id
1 'polypeptide(L)'
;LDEMKGGFERWLNGLVYELFLPEALHARKLRFFEETAGLAPPDLAVLPEGKRLPRLRACFEAALGQKGRIAAMLADLRTLEAVRIIEEER
;
A
#
# COMPACT_ATOMS: atom_id res chain seq x y z
N LEU A 1 -0.16 -12.50 12.07
CA LEU A 1 -0.08 -12.72 10.60
C LEU A 1 -1.29 -12.11 9.89
N ASP A 2 -2.49 -12.27 10.44
CA ASP A 2 -3.73 -11.74 9.83
C ASP A 2 -3.75 -10.22 9.64
N GLU A 3 -3.25 -9.43 10.59
CA GLU A 3 -3.12 -7.98 10.42
C GLU A 3 -2.16 -7.59 9.28
N MET A 4 -1.07 -8.36 9.10
CA MET A 4 -0.16 -8.14 7.97
C MET A 4 -0.81 -8.51 6.65
N LYS A 5 -1.62 -9.57 6.60
CA LYS A 5 -2.36 -9.96 5.41
C LYS A 5 -3.35 -8.87 5.00
N GLY A 6 -4.19 -8.41 5.94
CA GLY A 6 -5.16 -7.35 5.67
C GLY A 6 -4.52 -6.01 5.32
N GLY A 7 -3.40 -5.65 5.96
CA GLY A 7 -2.65 -4.45 5.60
C GLY A 7 -2.07 -4.52 4.18
N PHE A 8 -1.58 -5.70 3.77
CA PHE A 8 -0.97 -5.89 2.46
C PHE A 8 -2.01 -5.81 1.36
N GLU A 9 -3.16 -6.44 1.57
CA GLU A 9 -4.30 -6.36 0.65
C GLU A 9 -4.75 -4.93 0.43
N ARG A 10 -4.90 -4.13 1.50
CA ARG A 10 -5.23 -2.71 1.35
C ARG A 10 -4.17 -1.93 0.58
N TRP A 11 -2.89 -2.19 0.83
CA TRP A 11 -1.81 -1.56 0.09
C TRP A 11 -1.87 -1.92 -1.40
N LEU A 12 -2.05 -3.20 -1.74
CA LEU A 12 -2.28 -3.64 -3.11
C LEU A 12 -3.48 -2.95 -3.75
N ASN A 13 -4.59 -2.81 -3.04
CA ASN A 13 -5.75 -2.09 -3.54
C ASN A 13 -5.42 -0.62 -3.84
N GLY A 14 -4.65 0.06 -2.99
CA GLY A 14 -4.18 1.42 -3.26
C GLY A 14 -3.39 1.54 -4.57
N LEU A 15 -2.52 0.58 -4.86
CA LEU A 15 -1.79 0.51 -6.13
C LEU A 15 -2.74 0.26 -7.32
N VAL A 16 -3.70 -0.65 -7.17
CA VAL A 16 -4.71 -0.95 -8.19
C VAL A 16 -5.57 0.27 -8.48
N TYR A 17 -6.07 0.97 -7.46
CA TYR A 17 -6.86 2.18 -7.66
C TYR A 17 -6.06 3.28 -8.35
N GLU A 18 -4.76 3.41 -8.09
CA GLU A 18 -3.92 4.39 -8.81
C GLU A 18 -3.74 4.05 -10.28
N LEU A 19 -3.74 2.76 -10.65
CA LEU A 19 -3.71 2.35 -12.06
C LEU A 19 -4.99 2.76 -12.81
N PHE A 20 -6.14 2.71 -12.16
CA PHE A 20 -7.45 2.90 -12.82
C PHE A 20 -8.06 4.30 -12.61
N LEU A 21 -7.71 4.99 -11.52
CA LEU A 21 -8.24 6.29 -11.14
C LEU A 21 -7.10 7.31 -10.86
N PRO A 22 -6.10 7.43 -11.75
CA PRO A 22 -4.92 8.24 -11.46
C PRO A 22 -5.25 9.72 -11.22
N GLU A 23 -6.17 10.33 -11.99
CA GLU A 23 -6.49 11.75 -11.78
C GLU A 23 -7.14 12.00 -10.42
N ALA A 24 -8.10 11.15 -10.02
CA ALA A 24 -8.82 11.28 -8.75
C ALA A 24 -7.88 11.12 -7.55
N LEU A 25 -6.94 10.16 -7.62
CA LEU A 25 -5.97 9.93 -6.55
C LEU A 25 -4.89 11.02 -6.51
N HIS A 26 -4.35 11.41 -7.66
CA HIS A 26 -3.28 12.42 -7.72
C HIS A 26 -3.78 13.81 -7.33
N ALA A 27 -5.04 14.15 -7.61
CA ALA A 27 -5.67 15.38 -7.12
C ALA A 27 -5.64 15.50 -5.59
N ARG A 28 -5.67 14.36 -4.88
CA ARG A 28 -5.53 14.27 -3.42
C ARG A 28 -4.11 13.95 -2.95
N LYS A 29 -3.13 14.00 -3.86
CA LYS A 29 -1.72 13.64 -3.59
C LYS A 29 -1.53 12.18 -3.14
N LEU A 30 -2.46 11.30 -3.50
CA LEU A 30 -2.34 9.86 -3.27
C LEU A 30 -1.51 9.23 -4.39
N ARG A 31 -0.20 9.11 -4.17
CA ARG A 31 0.78 8.55 -5.12
C ARG A 31 1.38 7.26 -4.56
N PHE A 32 0.60 6.17 -4.57
CA PHE A 32 0.99 4.89 -3.96
C PHE A 32 2.19 4.26 -4.66
N PHE A 33 2.30 4.35 -5.99
CA PHE A 33 3.47 3.85 -6.72
C PHE A 33 4.75 4.58 -6.32
N GLU A 34 4.71 5.91 -6.23
CA GLU A 34 5.87 6.72 -5.83
C GLU A 34 6.30 6.39 -4.40
N GLU A 35 5.35 6.34 -3.47
CA GLU A 35 5.64 6.03 -2.07
C GLU A 35 6.15 4.59 -1.90
N THR A 36 5.56 3.64 -2.65
CA THR A 36 6.00 2.23 -2.65
C THR A 36 7.41 2.10 -3.20
N ALA A 37 7.75 2.81 -4.28
CA ALA A 37 9.10 2.83 -4.82
C ALA A 37 10.09 3.43 -3.82
N GLY A 38 9.69 4.49 -3.10
CA GLY A 38 10.50 5.12 -2.05
C GLY A 38 10.81 4.20 -0.86
N LEU A 39 9.96 3.22 -0.58
CA LEU A 39 10.20 2.19 0.44
C LEU A 39 11.22 1.12 0.01
N ALA A 40 11.58 1.08 -1.27
CA ALA A 40 12.48 0.10 -1.88
C ALA A 40 12.18 -1.35 -1.41
N PRO A 41 11.03 -1.93 -1.82
CA PRO A 41 10.64 -3.28 -1.42
C PRO A 41 11.75 -4.28 -1.74
N PRO A 42 12.02 -5.25 -0.84
CA PRO A 42 13.12 -6.19 -1.03
C PRO A 42 12.86 -7.08 -2.25
N ASP A 43 13.86 -7.21 -3.12
CA ASP A 43 13.85 -8.23 -4.17
C ASP A 43 14.07 -9.62 -3.54
N LEU A 44 13.01 -10.42 -3.51
CA LEU A 44 13.01 -11.74 -2.89
C LEU A 44 13.76 -12.78 -3.72
N ALA A 45 13.93 -12.55 -5.03
CA ALA A 45 14.64 -13.47 -5.91
C ALA A 45 16.14 -13.50 -5.58
N VAL A 46 16.70 -12.36 -5.18
CA VAL A 46 18.13 -12.21 -4.84
C VAL A 46 18.44 -12.40 -3.36
N LEU A 47 17.45 -12.28 -2.48
CA LEU A 47 17.67 -12.41 -1.03
C LEU A 47 17.82 -13.87 -0.58
N PRO A 48 18.79 -14.16 0.32
CA PRO A 48 18.86 -15.45 1.01
C PRO A 48 17.56 -15.74 1.76
N GLU A 49 17.10 -16.99 1.74
CA GLU A 49 15.80 -17.40 2.29
C GLU A 49 15.60 -16.94 3.74
N GLY A 50 16.60 -17.16 4.62
CA GLY A 50 16.57 -16.73 6.02
C GLY A 50 16.53 -15.21 6.25
N LYS A 51 16.71 -14.39 5.21
CA LYS A 51 16.64 -12.92 5.26
C LYS A 51 15.36 -12.36 4.64
N ARG A 52 14.61 -13.14 3.86
CA ARG A 52 13.40 -12.67 3.15
C ARG A 52 12.33 -12.16 4.11
N LEU A 53 11.90 -13.00 5.05
CA LEU A 53 10.80 -12.67 5.97
C LEU A 53 11.13 -11.47 6.89
N PRO A 54 12.32 -11.38 7.52
CA PRO A 54 12.68 -10.20 8.29
C PRO A 54 12.70 -8.91 7.47
N ARG A 55 13.20 -8.96 6.21
CA ARG A 55 13.24 -7.79 5.33
C ARG A 55 11.85 -7.36 4.88
N LEU A 56 10.98 -8.32 4.54
CA LEU A 56 9.58 -8.05 4.23
C LEU A 56 8.86 -7.41 5.41
N ARG A 57 9.05 -7.94 6.62
CA ARG A 57 8.45 -7.38 7.83
C ARG A 57 8.89 -5.94 8.06
N ALA A 58 10.19 -5.65 7.95
CA ALA A 58 10.70 -4.28 8.12
C ALA A 58 10.12 -3.30 7.08
N CYS A 59 10.03 -3.72 5.81
CA CYS A 59 9.38 -2.92 4.77
C CYS A 59 7.91 -2.66 5.09
N PHE A 60 7.21 -3.70 5.53
CA PHE A 60 5.80 -3.63 5.90
C PHE A 60 5.53 -2.70 7.08
N GLU A 61 6.36 -2.79 8.12
CA GLU A 61 6.29 -1.91 9.29
C GLU A 61 6.60 -0.45 8.93
N ALA A 62 7.52 -0.21 8.00
CA ALA A 62 7.79 1.14 7.49
C ALA A 62 6.60 1.70 6.69
N ALA A 63 5.93 0.87 5.88
CA ALA A 63 4.78 1.25 5.09
C ALA A 63 3.51 1.51 5.93
N LEU A 64 3.23 0.61 6.86
CA LEU A 64 1.93 0.50 7.54
C LEU A 64 1.98 0.76 9.04
N GLY A 65 3.15 1.02 9.60
CA GLY A 65 3.30 1.48 10.98
C GLY A 65 2.69 2.86 11.21
N GLN A 66 2.68 3.33 12.47
CA GLN A 66 2.02 4.57 12.88
C GLN A 66 2.48 5.83 12.11
N LYS A 67 3.71 5.83 11.61
CA LYS A 67 4.29 6.94 10.83
C LYS A 67 4.36 6.64 9.33
N GLY A 68 3.85 5.49 8.90
CA GLY A 68 3.90 5.04 7.52
C GLY A 68 3.00 5.91 6.64
N ARG A 69 3.58 6.57 5.65
CA ARG A 69 2.84 7.43 4.73
C ARG A 69 1.82 6.64 3.91
N ILE A 70 2.10 5.38 3.59
CA ILE A 70 1.14 4.49 2.94
C ILE A 70 -0.07 4.23 3.85
N ALA A 71 0.12 4.02 5.16
CA ALA A 71 -1.01 3.91 6.10
C ALA A 71 -1.92 5.14 6.06
N ALA A 72 -1.34 6.34 6.06
CA ALA A 72 -2.08 7.59 6.00
C ALA A 72 -2.83 7.75 4.67
N MET A 73 -2.18 7.41 3.54
CA MET A 73 -2.80 7.44 2.23
C MET A 73 -3.94 6.43 2.10
N LEU A 74 -3.82 5.24 2.70
CA LEU A 74 -4.90 4.26 2.74
C LEU A 74 -6.11 4.74 3.57
N ALA A 75 -5.87 5.49 4.65
CA ALA A 75 -6.95 6.11 5.39
C ALA A 75 -7.67 7.18 4.54
N ASP A 76 -6.92 8.01 3.81
CA ASP A 76 -7.48 9.05 2.94
C ASP A 76 -8.23 8.46 1.73
N LEU A 77 -7.69 7.40 1.13
CA LEU A 77 -8.28 6.66 0.02
C LEU A 77 -9.72 6.21 0.31
N ARG A 78 -10.01 5.74 1.54
CA ARG A 78 -11.36 5.30 1.94
C ARG A 78 -12.39 6.44 2.01
N THR A 79 -11.94 7.68 1.91
CA THR A 79 -12.82 8.85 1.88
C THR A 79 -13.09 9.35 0.47
N LEU A 80 -12.47 8.75 -0.56
CA LEU A 80 -12.80 9.02 -1.96
C LEU A 80 -14.12 8.35 -2.33
N GLU A 81 -15.06 9.14 -2.85
CA GLU A 81 -16.38 8.65 -3.26
C GLU A 81 -16.27 7.54 -4.32
N ALA A 82 -15.43 7.72 -5.35
CA ALA A 82 -15.21 6.71 -6.38
C ALA A 82 -14.74 5.36 -5.79
N VAL A 83 -13.90 5.39 -4.77
CA VAL A 83 -13.42 4.18 -4.10
C VAL A 83 -14.52 3.56 -3.24
N ARG A 84 -15.28 4.38 -2.51
CA ARG A 84 -16.42 3.90 -1.71
C ARG A 84 -17.47 3.20 -2.56
N ILE A 85 -17.83 3.77 -3.70
CA ILE A 85 -18.79 3.17 -4.63
C ILE A 85 -18.30 1.78 -5.05
N ILE A 86 -17.04 1.65 -5.47
CA ILE A 86 -16.45 0.37 -5.88
C ILE A 86 -16.44 -0.66 -4.73
N GLU A 87 -16.14 -0.23 -3.50
CA GLU A 87 -16.09 -1.13 -2.34
C GLU A 87 -17.47 -1.51 -1.79
N GLU A 88 -18.49 -0.66 -1.97
CA GLU A 88 -19.87 -0.90 -1.52
C GLU A 88 -20.70 -1.72 -2.54
N GLU A 89 -20.33 -1.70 -3.82
CA GLU A 89 -20.94 -2.55 -4.87
C GLU A 89 -20.49 -4.03 -4.82
N ARG A 90 -19.68 -4.40 -3.82
CA ARG A 90 -19.00 -5.69 -3.73
C ARG A 90 -19.60 -6.68 -2.73
#